data_AF-A0A1Z5IFJ5-F1
#
_entry.id   AF-A0A1Z5IFJ5-F1
#
_cell.length_a   1.000
_cell.length_b   1.000
_cell.length_c   1.000
_cell.angle_alpha   90.00
_cell.angle_beta   90.00
_cell.angle_gamma   90.00
#
_symmetry.space_group_name_H-M   'P 1'
#
loop_
_entity.id
_entity.type
_entity.pdbx_description
1 polymer ?
#
loop_
_entity_poly.entity_id
_entity_poly.type
_entity_poly.pdbx_seq_one_letter_code
_entity_poly.pdbx_strand_id
1 'polypeptide(L)' 'MPWNEQNYPPSMKNLKKVVRKKAIEIANALKEKNYDDKRAISIATEQAEKWYQHRSDLKDDTPFKKNLRRHS' A
#
# COMPACT_ATOMS: atom_id res chain seq x y z
N MET A 1 -4.52 -17.45 6.76
CA MET A 1 -3.31 -16.77 7.28
C MET A 1 -3.43 -15.26 7.04
N PRO A 2 -3.07 -14.42 8.04
CA PRO A 2 -2.96 -12.98 7.86
C PRO A 2 -1.75 -12.64 6.98
N TRP A 3 -1.89 -11.65 6.11
CA TRP A 3 -0.80 -11.16 5.28
C TRP A 3 0.15 -10.27 6.08
N ASN A 4 1.42 -10.24 5.69
CA ASN A 4 2.44 -9.41 6.32
C ASN A 4 3.43 -8.84 5.28
N GLU A 5 4.39 -8.01 5.71
CA GLU A 5 5.35 -7.35 4.80
C GLU A 5 6.25 -8.31 3.99
N GLN A 6 6.38 -9.56 4.43
CA GLN A 6 7.19 -10.59 3.77
C GLN A 6 6.33 -11.58 2.97
N ASN A 7 5.07 -11.77 3.38
CA ASN A 7 4.12 -12.71 2.78
C ASN A 7 2.80 -11.99 2.47
N TYR A 8 2.81 -11.26 1.36
CA TYR A 8 1.67 -10.51 0.84
C TYR A 8 1.25 -11.04 -0.55
N PRO A 9 0.01 -10.78 -0.98
CA PRO A 9 -0.48 -11.23 -2.28
C PRO A 9 0.37 -10.68 -3.45
N PRO A 10 0.58 -11.44 -4.54
CA PRO A 10 1.34 -10.97 -5.70
C PRO A 10 0.83 -9.64 -6.27
N SER A 11 -0.48 -9.38 -6.20
CA SER A 11 -1.10 -8.11 -6.62
C SER A 11 -0.56 -6.89 -5.88
N MET A 12 -0.05 -7.06 -4.65
CA MET A 12 0.52 -5.97 -3.86
C MET A 12 2.03 -5.76 -4.09
N LYS A 13 2.70 -6.61 -4.89
CA LYS A 13 4.15 -6.58 -5.10
C LYS A 13 4.65 -5.28 -5.74
N ASN A 14 3.85 -4.69 -6.64
CA ASN A 14 4.21 -3.47 -7.37
C ASN A 14 3.78 -2.19 -6.64
N LEU A 15 3.13 -2.30 -5.47
CA LEU A 15 2.71 -1.15 -4.68
C LEU A 15 3.90 -0.55 -3.92
N LYS A 16 3.89 0.78 -3.79
CA LYS A 16 4.81 1.50 -2.90
C LYS A 16 4.77 0.89 -1.49
N LYS A 17 5.91 0.81 -0.79
CA LYS A 17 6.01 0.19 0.54
C LYS A 17 4.95 0.73 1.52
N VAL A 18 4.72 2.04 1.51
CA VAL A 18 3.73 2.71 2.37
C VAL A 18 2.29 2.29 2.02
N VAL A 19 1.95 2.25 0.73
CA VAL A 19 0.63 1.79 0.24
C VAL A 19 0.42 0.32 0.59
N ARG A 20 1.42 -0.54 0.34
CA ARG A 20 1.35 -1.98 0.63
C ARG A 20 1.14 -2.27 2.12
N LYS A 21 1.86 -1.59 3.01
CA LYS A 21 1.65 -1.73 4.47
C LYS A 21 0.20 -1.42 4.84
N LYS A 22 -0.33 -0.31 4.32
CA LYS A 22 -1.73 0.07 4.56
C LYS A 22 -2.72 -0.93 3.97
N ALA A 23 -2.45 -1.44 2.77
CA ALA A 23 -3.27 -2.47 2.14
C ALA A 23 -3.27 -3.76 2.97
N ILE A 24 -2.14 -4.19 3.52
CA ILE A 24 -2.06 -5.37 4.39
C ILE A 24 -2.93 -5.21 5.63
N GLU A 25 -2.87 -4.05 6.30
CA GLU A 25 -3.70 -3.73 7.47
C GLU A 25 -5.20 -3.86 7.14
N ILE A 26 -5.63 -3.22 6.05
CA ILE A 26 -7.05 -3.21 5.63
C ILE A 26 -7.49 -4.61 5.20
N ALA A 27 -6.65 -5.32 4.46
CA ALA A 27 -6.96 -6.66 3.97
C ALA A 27 -7.10 -7.67 5.12
N ASN A 28 -6.24 -7.57 6.15
CA ASN A 28 -6.38 -8.39 7.36
C ASN A 28 -7.68 -8.08 8.11
N ALA A 29 -8.05 -6.80 8.27
CA ALA A 29 -9.32 -6.40 8.89
C ALA A 29 -10.55 -6.88 8.09
N LEU A 30 -10.47 -6.95 6.76
CA LEU A 30 -11.55 -7.49 5.92
C LEU A 30 -11.66 -9.02 6.07
N LYS A 31 -10.54 -9.73 6.19
CA LYS A 31 -10.55 -11.18 6.46
C LYS A 31 -11.18 -11.52 7.80
N GLU A 32 -10.93 -10.71 8.84
CA GLU A 32 -11.61 -10.86 10.14
C GLU A 32 -13.13 -10.71 10.01
N LYS A 33 -13.60 -9.94 9.02
CA LYS A 33 -15.01 -9.78 8.67
C LYS A 33 -15.53 -10.86 7.72
N ASN A 34 -14.80 -11.97 7.52
CA ASN A 34 -15.11 -13.05 6.60
C ASN A 34 -15.27 -12.62 5.13
N TYR A 35 -14.54 -11.58 4.70
CA TYR A 35 -14.46 -11.25 3.27
C TYR A 35 -13.57 -12.24 2.55
N ASP A 36 -13.98 -12.56 1.32
CA ASP A 36 -13.20 -13.38 0.40
C ASP A 36 -11.83 -12.75 0.10
N ASP A 37 -10.79 -13.56 -0.04
CA ASP A 37 -9.41 -13.08 -0.18
C ASP A 37 -9.26 -12.16 -1.38
N LYS A 38 -9.84 -12.52 -2.54
CA LYS A 38 -9.80 -11.69 -3.75
C LYS A 38 -10.47 -10.33 -3.54
N ARG A 39 -11.61 -10.33 -2.83
CA ARG A 39 -12.39 -9.11 -2.55
C ARG A 39 -11.67 -8.23 -1.53
N ALA A 40 -11.12 -8.83 -0.48
CA ALA A 40 -10.30 -8.15 0.51
C ALA A 40 -9.09 -7.46 -0.14
N ILE A 41 -8.38 -8.15 -1.05
CA ILE A 41 -7.22 -7.60 -1.75
C ILE A 41 -7.60 -6.38 -2.61
N SER A 42 -8.68 -6.46 -3.38
CA SER A 42 -9.13 -5.37 -4.25
C SER A 42 -9.50 -4.13 -3.44
N ILE A 43 -10.37 -4.31 -2.43
CA ILE A 43 -10.82 -3.21 -1.57
C ILE A 43 -9.65 -2.59 -0.81
N ALA A 44 -8.78 -3.42 -0.25
CA ALA A 44 -7.64 -2.94 0.51
C ALA A 44 -6.65 -2.16 -0.34
N THR A 45 -6.41 -2.58 -1.58
CA THR A 45 -5.53 -1.87 -2.52
C THR A 45 -6.10 -0.50 -2.85
N GLU A 46 -7.38 -0.42 -3.23
CA GLU A 46 -8.04 0.86 -3.54
C GLU A 46 -8.07 1.81 -2.34
N GLN A 47 -8.40 1.32 -1.15
CA GLN A 47 -8.44 2.15 0.05
C GLN A 47 -7.05 2.64 0.47
N ALA A 48 -6.03 1.79 0.34
CA ALA A 48 -4.66 2.16 0.64
C ALA A 48 -4.11 3.21 -0.35
N GLU A 49 -4.45 3.12 -1.62
CA GLU A 49 -4.09 4.12 -2.63
C GLU A 49 -4.76 5.46 -2.36
N LYS A 50 -6.08 5.47 -2.08
CA LYS A 50 -6.81 6.69 -1.71
C LYS A 50 -6.24 7.35 -0.45
N TRP A 51 -5.95 6.54 0.58
CA TRP A 51 -5.31 7.03 1.80
C TRP A 51 -3.93 7.65 1.51
N TYR A 52 -3.14 7.02 0.64
CA TYR A 52 -1.83 7.55 0.26
C TYR A 52 -1.93 8.84 -0.56
N GLN A 53 -2.88 8.93 -1.50
CA GLN A 53 -3.15 10.14 -2.29
C GLN A 53 -3.56 11.31 -1.39
N HIS A 54 -4.54 11.10 -0.52
CA HIS A 54 -4.99 12.12 0.43
C HIS A 54 -3.89 12.56 1.40
N ARG A 55 -3.00 11.64 1.79
CA ARG A 55 -1.83 11.95 2.61
C ARG A 55 -0.75 12.70 1.82
N SER A 56 -0.50 12.36 0.55
CA SER A 56 0.47 13.08 -0.27
C SER A 56 0.05 14.51 -0.57
N ASP A 57 -1.26 14.79 -0.60
CA ASP A 57 -1.79 16.15 -0.67
C ASP A 57 -1.42 16.98 0.58
N LEU A 58 -1.04 16.32 1.69
CA LEU A 58 -0.79 16.94 3.00
C LEU A 58 0.69 17.14 3.36
N LYS A 59 1.66 16.62 2.59
CA LYS A 59 3.09 17.02 2.59
C LYS A 59 3.94 16.06 1.74
N ASP A 60 4.91 16.65 1.04
CA ASP A 60 6.11 16.02 0.49
C ASP A 60 6.69 14.93 1.40
N ASP A 61 6.35 13.66 1.15
CA ASP A 61 7.09 12.52 1.67
C ASP A 61 7.53 11.69 0.46
N THR A 62 8.55 12.20 -0.22
CA THR A 62 9.34 11.47 -1.21
C THR A 62 10.35 10.57 -0.48
N PRO A 63 10.28 9.22 -0.61
CA PRO A 63 11.42 8.38 -0.26
C PRO A 63 12.29 8.05 -1.49
N PHE A 64 12.08 8.72 -2.62
CA PHE A 64 12.94 8.58 -3.79
C PHE A 64 13.71 9.88 -4.00
N LYS A 65 14.89 9.98 -3.38
CA LYS A 65 15.96 10.84 -3.91
C LYS A 65 16.21 10.40 -5.35
N LYS A 66 15.53 11.03 -6.30
CA LYS A 66 15.97 11.06 -7.69
C LYS A 66 17.18 11.98 -7.70
N ASN A 67 18.35 11.38 -7.93
CA ASN A 67 19.64 12.04 -8.02
C ASN A 67 19.53 13.36 -8.82
N LEU A 68 19.58 14.49 -8.12
CA LEU A 68 19.82 15.78 -8.75
C LEU A 68 21.33 15.84 -9.05
N ARG A 69 21.71 15.35 -10.23
CA ARG A 69 22.99 15.75 -10.84
C ARG A 69 22.91 17.26 -11.07
N ARG A 70 23.47 18.03 -10.14
CA ARG A 70 23.92 19.40 -10.41
C ARG A 70 25.08 19.26 -11.38
N HIS A 71 24.83 19.48 -12.67
CA HIS A 71 25.91 19.86 -13.57
C HIS A 71 26.15 21.37 -13.38
N SER A 72 27.41 21.67 -13.07
CA SER A 72 28.00 23.02 -12.95
C SER A 72 27.78 23.88 -14.18
#